data_AF-A0A8T4HYZ7-F1
#
_entry.id   AF-A0A8T4HYZ7-F1
#
_cell.length_a   1.000
_cell.length_b   1.000
_cell.length_c   1.000
_cell.angle_alpha   90.00
_cell.angle_beta   90.00
_cell.angle_gamma   90.00
#
_symmetry.space_group_name_H-M   'P 1'
#
loop_
_entity.id
_entity.type
_entity.pdbx_description
1 polymer ?
#
loop_
_entity_poly.entity_id
_entity_poly.type
_entity_poly.pdbx_seq_one_letter_code
_entity_poly.pdbx_strand_id
1 'polypeptide(L)'
;LKAVSGGANRHAVMWDMRDRRRQQTFTEAVDRFYRDVLARQVPHDGHRVLRQHIANARRRTNQWGYSIGKEHRESARKVDL
;
A
#
# COMPACT_ATOMS: atom_id res chain seq x y z
N LEU A 1 -9.79 7.94 5.94
CA LEU A 1 -10.58 6.88 6.62
C LEU A 1 -10.95 7.39 8.01
N LYS A 2 -12.24 7.59 8.32
CA LYS A 2 -12.69 7.96 9.67
C LYS A 2 -12.71 6.70 10.55
N ALA A 3 -12.17 6.77 11.76
CA ALA A 3 -12.30 5.70 12.74
C ALA A 3 -13.79 5.54 13.10
N VAL A 4 -14.29 4.30 13.04
CA VAL A 4 -15.68 3.95 13.37
C VAL A 4 -15.72 3.28 14.74
N SER A 5 -16.82 3.48 15.48
CA SER A 5 -17.01 2.97 16.85
C SER A 5 -17.08 1.44 16.96
N GLY A 6 -17.15 0.71 15.83
CA GLY A 6 -17.13 -0.75 15.80
C GLY A 6 -16.76 -1.32 14.43
N GLY A 7 -16.46 -2.63 14.38
CA GLY A 7 -16.11 -3.36 13.16
C GLY A 7 -14.61 -3.38 12.83
N ALA A 8 -14.25 -3.95 11.67
CA ALA A 8 -12.86 -4.20 11.25
C ALA A 8 -11.99 -2.92 11.10
N ASN A 9 -12.61 -1.74 11.13
CA ASN A 9 -11.98 -0.43 11.00
C ASN A 9 -11.91 0.36 12.34
N ARG A 10 -12.09 -0.31 13.48
CA ARG A 10 -12.07 0.32 14.82
C ARG A 10 -10.70 0.90 15.21
N HIS A 11 -9.61 0.34 14.70
CA HIS A 11 -8.23 0.75 15.03
C HIS A 11 -7.46 1.09 13.75
N ALA A 12 -7.07 2.36 13.60
CA ALA A 12 -6.35 2.86 12.42
C ALA A 12 -4.94 2.24 12.23
N VAL A 13 -4.41 1.55 13.24
CA VAL A 13 -3.02 1.06 13.30
C VAL A 13 -2.92 -0.47 13.12
N MET A 14 -4.03 -1.22 13.21
CA MET A 14 -4.00 -2.69 13.11
C MET A 14 -4.36 -3.18 11.70
N TRP A 15 -3.50 -2.92 10.72
CA TRP A 15 -3.59 -3.53 9.40
C TRP A 15 -2.70 -4.77 9.29
N ASP A 16 -3.29 -5.96 9.47
CA ASP A 16 -2.60 -7.24 9.30
C ASP A 16 -2.62 -7.68 7.83
N MET A 17 -1.45 -7.59 7.18
CA MET A 17 -1.25 -8.02 5.80
C MET A 17 -1.33 -9.55 5.59
N ARG A 18 -1.46 -10.36 6.65
CA ARG A 18 -1.70 -11.80 6.52
C ARG A 18 -3.17 -12.13 6.26
N ASP A 19 -4.08 -11.23 6.60
CA ASP A 19 -5.52 -11.38 6.32
C ASP A 19 -5.76 -11.33 4.81
N ARG A 20 -6.39 -12.37 4.25
CA ARG A 20 -6.69 -12.47 2.82
C ARG A 20 -7.53 -11.31 2.30
N ARG A 21 -8.52 -10.83 3.06
CA ARG A 21 -9.38 -9.72 2.65
C ARG A 21 -8.58 -8.41 2.58
N ARG A 22 -7.67 -8.20 3.53
CA ARG A 22 -6.78 -7.03 3.53
C ARG A 22 -5.76 -7.08 2.39
N GLN A 23 -5.23 -8.26 2.07
CA GLN A 23 -4.38 -8.43 0.90
C GLN A 23 -5.12 -8.11 -0.40
N GLN A 24 -6.36 -8.55 -0.54
CA GLN A 24 -7.20 -8.18 -1.68
C GLN A 24 -7.38 -6.66 -1.76
N THR A 25 -7.85 -6.02 -0.68
CA THR A 25 -8.06 -4.57 -0.65
C THR A 25 -6.79 -3.79 -0.96
N PHE A 26 -5.64 -4.24 -0.45
CA PHE A 26 -4.36 -3.60 -0.75
C PHE A 26 -3.97 -3.76 -2.22
N THR A 27 -4.20 -4.92 -2.82
CA THR A 27 -3.92 -5.17 -4.24
C THR A 27 -4.77 -4.28 -5.14
N GLU A 28 -6.07 -4.17 -4.85
CA GLU A 28 -7.00 -3.26 -5.55
C GLU A 28 -6.57 -1.80 -5.40
N ALA A 29 -6.13 -1.38 -4.21
CA ALA A 29 -5.62 -0.04 -3.97
C ALA A 29 -4.33 0.26 -4.76
N VAL A 30 -3.43 -0.71 -4.89
CA VAL A 30 -2.21 -0.58 -5.71
C VAL A 30 -2.56 -0.40 -7.19
N ASP A 31 -3.49 -1.19 -7.72
CA ASP A 31 -3.96 -1.04 -9.10
C ASP A 31 -4.59 0.33 -9.35
N ARG A 32 -5.46 0.78 -8.42
CA ARG A 32 -6.06 2.12 -8.52
C ARG A 32 -5.00 3.22 -8.47
N PHE A 33 -4.08 3.16 -7.52
CA PHE A 33 -2.98 4.13 -7.43
C PHE A 33 -2.16 4.19 -8.70
N TYR A 34 -1.84 3.03 -9.31
CA TYR A 34 -1.12 2.97 -10.57
C TYR A 34 -1.86 3.72 -11.69
N ARG A 35 -3.18 3.50 -11.82
CA ARG A 35 -4.01 4.21 -12.80
C ARG A 35 -4.07 5.71 -12.54
N ASP A 36 -4.23 6.11 -11.28
CA ASP A 36 -4.29 7.52 -10.89
C ASP A 36 -2.96 8.23 -11.16
N VAL A 37 -1.82 7.56 -10.97
CA VAL A 37 -0.48 8.07 -11.33
C VAL A 37 -0.35 8.25 -12.84
N LEU A 38 -0.75 7.25 -13.65
CA LEU A 38 -0.73 7.36 -15.11
C LEU A 38 -1.64 8.49 -15.61
N ALA A 39 -2.79 8.68 -14.99
CA ALA A 39 -3.74 9.75 -15.28
C ALA A 39 -3.30 11.12 -14.73
N ARG A 40 -2.16 11.21 -14.04
CA ARG A 40 -1.64 12.42 -13.38
C ARG A 40 -2.63 13.04 -12.37
N GLN A 41 -3.37 12.19 -11.67
CA GLN A 41 -4.38 12.58 -10.67
C GLN A 41 -3.87 12.52 -9.23
N VAL A 42 -2.62 12.09 -9.03
CA VAL A 42 -1.96 12.04 -7.72
C VAL A 42 -0.95 13.18 -7.62
N PRO A 43 -1.33 14.35 -7.08
CA PRO A 43 -0.37 15.41 -6.78
C PRO A 43 0.57 14.96 -5.65
N HIS A 44 1.86 15.27 -5.78
CA HIS A 44 2.85 15.05 -4.74
C HIS A 44 3.88 16.18 -4.72
N ASP A 45 4.35 16.53 -3.53
CA ASP A 45 5.35 17.58 -3.28
C ASP A 45 6.80 17.13 -3.49
N GLY A 46 7.01 15.85 -3.81
CA GLY A 46 8.34 15.27 -3.98
C GLY A 46 9.07 14.96 -2.67
N HIS A 47 8.35 14.90 -1.55
CA HIS A 47 8.94 14.63 -0.23
C HIS A 47 9.89 13.42 -0.24
N ARG A 48 11.05 13.57 0.41
CA ARG A 48 12.16 12.60 0.35
C ARG A 48 11.73 11.19 0.76
N VAL A 49 10.88 11.09 1.78
CA VAL A 49 10.38 9.80 2.29
C VAL A 49 9.50 9.11 1.25
N LEU A 50 8.57 9.82 0.62
CA LEU A 50 7.71 9.26 -0.43
C LEU A 50 8.56 8.74 -1.59
N ARG A 51 9.54 9.54 -2.05
CA ARG A 51 10.49 9.12 -3.09
C ARG A 51 11.23 7.84 -2.71
N GLN A 52 11.72 7.76 -1.47
CA GLN A 52 12.44 6.58 -1.00
C GLN A 52 11.53 5.34 -0.97
N HIS A 53 10.29 5.49 -0.51
CA HIS A 53 9.32 4.39 -0.46
C HIS A 53 8.95 3.88 -1.84
N ILE A 54 8.72 4.77 -2.80
CA ILE A 54 8.51 4.42 -4.21
C ILE A 54 9.73 3.67 -4.76
N ALA A 55 10.94 4.15 -4.50
CA ALA A 55 12.18 3.51 -4.97
C ALA A 55 12.43 2.13 -4.33
N ASN A 56 11.96 1.92 -3.10
CA ASN A 56 12.07 0.64 -2.39
C ASN A 56 11.03 -0.39 -2.85
N ALA A 57 9.93 0.06 -3.46
CA ALA A 57 8.84 -0.83 -3.86
C ALA A 57 9.28 -1.80 -4.96
N ARG A 58 8.90 -3.07 -4.78
CA ARG A 58 9.10 -4.14 -5.76
C ARG A 58 7.75 -4.74 -6.10
N ARG A 59 7.53 -4.97 -7.39
CA ARG A 59 6.32 -5.63 -7.89
C ARG A 59 6.22 -7.04 -7.32
N ARG A 60 5.01 -7.38 -6.88
CA ARG A 60 4.60 -8.71 -6.43
C ARG A 60 3.34 -9.12 -7.19
N THR A 61 3.11 -10.42 -7.29
CA THR A 61 1.87 -10.99 -7.78
C THR A 61 1.23 -11.82 -6.70
N ASN A 62 -0.10 -11.82 -6.67
CA ASN A 62 -0.90 -12.69 -5.82
C ASN A 62 -2.17 -13.10 -6.57
N GLN A 63 -3.06 -13.84 -5.92
CA GLN A 63 -4.30 -14.32 -6.52
C GLN A 63 -5.29 -13.22 -6.95
N TRP A 64 -5.09 -11.97 -6.52
CA TRP A 64 -5.94 -10.82 -6.85
C TRP A 64 -5.31 -9.88 -7.91
N GLY A 65 -4.05 -10.09 -8.29
CA GLY A 65 -3.37 -9.30 -9.33
C GLY A 65 -1.98 -8.81 -8.92
N TYR A 66 -1.68 -7.54 -9.27
CA TYR A 66 -0.40 -6.91 -8.99
C TYR A 66 -0.43 -6.13 -7.68
N SER A 67 0.55 -6.41 -6.84
CA SER A 67 0.77 -5.71 -5.59
C SER A 67 2.22 -5.21 -5.52
N ILE A 68 2.57 -4.53 -4.44
CA ILE A 68 3.93 -4.09 -4.16
C ILE A 68 4.36 -4.52 -2.76
N GLY A 69 5.65 -4.70 -2.57
CA GLY A 69 6.23 -4.92 -1.26
C GLY A 69 7.69 -4.54 -1.24
N LYS A 70 8.29 -4.64 -0.06
CA LYS A 70 9.74 -4.54 0.09
C LYS A 70 10.43 -5.72 -0.62
N GLU A 71 11.75 -5.61 -0.78
CA GLU A 71 12.60 -6.64 -1.37
C GLU A 71 12.43 -8.02 -0.68
N HIS A 72 12.29 -8.03 0.64
CA HIS A 72 11.89 -9.17 1.45
C HIS A 72 11.30 -8.69 2.80
N ARG A 73 10.74 -9.62 3.58
CA ARG A 73 9.98 -9.31 4.81
C ARG A 73 10.82 -8.56 5.85
N GLU A 74 12.07 -8.97 6.02
CA GLU A 74 13.03 -8.46 7.01
C GLU A 74 13.75 -7.19 6.53
N SER A 75 13.57 -6.77 5.28
CA SER A 75 14.27 -5.62 4.73
C SER A 75 13.95 -4.34 5.50
N ALA A 76 14.98 -3.58 5.88
CA ALA A 76 14.81 -2.25 6.50
C ALA A 76 14.27 -1.19 5.51
N ARG A 77 14.31 -1.47 4.20
CA ARG A 77 13.85 -0.54 3.15
C ARG A 77 12.32 -0.56 3.03
N LYS A 78 11.64 0.31 3.76
CA LYS A 78 10.17 0.40 3.82
C LYS A 78 9.54 0.96 2.54
N VAL A 79 8.28 0.60 2.28
CA VAL A 79 7.45 1.10 1.18
C VAL A 79 6.30 2.00 1.69
N ASP A 80 6.20 2.12 3.01
CA ASP A 80 5.19 2.80 3.79
C ASP A 80 5.81 3.33 5.09
N LEU A 81 5.13 4.29 5.72
CA LEU A 81 5.55 4.89 7.00
C LEU A 81 5.03 4.08 8.19
#